data_AF-A0A5U4VQV0-F1
#
_entry.id   AF-A0A5U4VQV0-F1
#
_cell.length_a   1.000
_cell.length_b   1.000
_cell.length_c   1.000
_cell.angle_alpha   90.00
_cell.angle_beta   90.00
_cell.angle_gamma   90.00
#
_symmetry.space_group_name_H-M   'P 1'
#
loop_
_entity.id
_entity.type
_entity.pdbx_description
1 polymer ?
#
loop_
_entity_poly.entity_id
_entity_poly.type
_entity_poly.pdbx_seq_one_letter_code
_entity_poly.pdbx_strand_id
1 'polypeptide(L)'
;MKKNKPQLILYDMSSTMFDPLSEWEPASLEDTYVAVDLCLGMNDGEKGSNYFYVKVATPEALRKRSKNFLISDNRVIVIDYFDYYLLR
;
A
#
# COMPACT_ATOMS: atom_id res chain seq x y z
N MET A 1 0.31 27.37 23.19
CA MET A 1 0.86 26.28 22.37
C MET A 1 0.67 26.64 20.90
N LYS A 2 1.71 26.63 20.07
CA LYS A 2 1.55 26.83 18.61
C LYS A 2 0.71 25.66 18.08
N LYS A 3 -0.48 25.93 17.53
CA LYS A 3 -1.22 24.91 16.77
C LYS A 3 -0.35 24.55 15.57
N ASN A 4 0.05 23.28 15.46
CA ASN A 4 0.71 22.78 14.26
C ASN A 4 -0.24 22.98 13.07
N LYS A 5 0.31 23.26 11.88
CA LYS A 5 -0.51 23.34 10.67
C LYS A 5 -1.16 21.96 10.44
N PRO A 6 -2.46 21.89 10.10
CA PRO A 6 -3.11 20.64 9.77
C PRO A 6 -2.36 19.93 8.65
N GLN A 7 -1.93 18.70 8.93
CA GLN A 7 -1.24 17.82 8.00
C GLN A 7 -1.87 16.44 8.07
N LEU A 8 -1.98 15.81 6.90
CA LEU A 8 -2.33 14.41 6.80
C LEU A 8 -1.18 13.58 7.36
N ILE A 9 -1.50 12.63 8.23
CA ILE A 9 -0.54 11.72 8.84
C ILE A 9 -1.05 10.28 8.73
N LEU A 10 -0.09 9.38 8.58
CA LEU A 10 -0.32 7.94 8.69
C LEU A 10 -0.29 7.56 10.16
N TYR A 11 -1.41 7.09 10.69
CA TYR A 11 -1.49 6.60 12.07
C TYR A 11 -1.05 5.15 12.20
N ASP A 12 -1.46 4.33 11.23
CA ASP A 12 -1.16 2.90 11.23
C ASP A 12 -1.11 2.35 9.80
N MET A 13 -0.29 1.32 9.61
CA MET A 13 -0.14 0.60 8.35
C MET A 13 -0.10 -0.89 8.67
N SER A 14 -0.98 -1.64 8.04
CA SER A 14 -0.99 -3.10 8.12
C SER A 14 -1.19 -3.72 6.73
N SER A 15 -1.19 -5.04 6.66
CA SER A 15 -1.38 -5.79 5.42
C SER A 15 -2.33 -6.94 5.68
N THR A 16 -3.45 -6.97 4.93
CA THR A 16 -4.40 -8.09 4.95
C THR A 16 -4.19 -8.95 3.72
N MET A 17 -3.07 -9.68 3.71
CA MET A 17 -2.76 -10.68 2.67
C MET A 17 -3.42 -12.03 3.00
N PHE A 18 -3.76 -12.80 1.96
CA PHE A 18 -4.28 -14.18 2.14
C PHE A 18 -3.21 -15.10 2.74
N ASP A 19 -1.97 -14.97 2.26
CA ASP A 19 -0.81 -15.64 2.80
C ASP A 19 -0.03 -14.67 3.71
N PRO A 20 0.49 -15.12 4.87
CA PRO A 20 1.35 -14.29 5.70
C PRO A 20 2.54 -13.76 4.90
N LEU A 21 2.92 -12.49 5.09
CA LEU A 21 4.05 -11.89 4.36
C LEU A 21 5.35 -12.68 4.58
N SER A 22 5.53 -13.30 5.75
CA SER A 22 6.68 -14.17 6.06
C SER A 22 6.77 -15.44 5.21
N GLU A 23 5.66 -15.84 4.60
CA GLU A 23 5.51 -17.04 3.78
C GLU A 23 5.38 -16.70 2.28
N TRP A 24 5.17 -15.43 1.95
CA TRP A 24 5.02 -14.94 0.59
C TRP A 24 6.33 -14.38 0.05
N GLU A 25 7.00 -15.09 -0.86
CA GLU A 25 8.18 -14.61 -1.61
C GLU A 25 7.83 -14.51 -3.11
N PRO A 26 7.87 -13.32 -3.74
CA PRO A 26 7.61 -13.21 -5.17
C PRO A 26 8.77 -13.79 -5.97
N ALA A 27 8.47 -14.68 -6.93
CA ALA A 27 9.48 -15.28 -7.80
C ALA A 27 10.12 -14.29 -8.79
N SER A 28 9.42 -13.19 -9.09
CA SER A 28 9.87 -12.12 -9.97
C SER A 28 9.12 -10.82 -9.68
N LEU A 29 9.56 -9.71 -10.27
CA LEU A 29 8.82 -8.44 -10.20
C LEU A 29 7.39 -8.57 -10.74
N GLU A 30 7.13 -9.48 -11.68
CA GLU A 30 5.78 -9.71 -12.21
C GLU A 30 4.82 -10.32 -11.19
N ASP A 31 5.35 -10.89 -10.10
CA ASP A 31 4.58 -11.55 -9.04
C ASP A 31 4.41 -10.65 -7.80
N THR A 32 4.99 -9.45 -7.81
CA THR A 32 4.90 -8.49 -6.71
C THR A 32 3.50 -7.88 -6.61
N TYR A 33 2.76 -8.27 -5.57
CA TYR A 33 1.44 -7.73 -5.26
C TYR A 33 1.13 -7.83 -3.77
N VAL A 34 1.03 -6.70 -3.07
CA VAL A 34 0.76 -6.67 -1.63
C VAL A 34 -0.47 -5.83 -1.34
N ALA A 35 -1.41 -6.33 -0.53
CA ALA A 35 -2.52 -5.54 -0.01
C ALA A 35 -2.06 -4.77 1.23
N VAL A 36 -2.31 -3.46 1.28
CA VAL A 36 -1.92 -2.58 2.37
C VAL A 36 -3.13 -1.80 2.85
N ASP A 37 -3.29 -1.77 4.17
CA ASP A 37 -4.36 -1.08 4.86
C ASP A 37 -3.76 0.12 5.58
N LEU A 38 -4.18 1.32 5.19
CA LEU A 38 -3.64 2.59 5.68
C LEU A 38 -4.69 3.30 6.52
N CYS A 39 -4.38 3.58 7.79
CA CYS A 39 -5.17 4.46 8.64
C CYS A 39 -4.61 5.88 8.55
N LEU A 40 -5.30 6.77 7.85
CA LEU A 40 -4.88 8.16 7.65
C LEU A 40 -5.81 9.12 8.42
N GLY A 41 -5.23 10.13 9.06
CA GLY A 41 -5.98 11.20 9.70
C GLY A 41 -5.18 12.49 9.79
N MET A 42 -5.61 13.42 10.65
CA MET A 42 -5.04 14.76 10.75
C MET A 42 -4.29 14.96 12.06
N ASN A 43 -3.18 15.71 12.03
CA ASN A 43 -2.42 16.05 13.23
C ASN A 43 -3.00 17.24 14.04
N ASP A 44 -4.25 17.62 13.80
CA ASP A 44 -4.90 18.83 14.33
C ASP A 44 -5.58 18.62 15.69
N GLY A 45 -5.52 17.39 16.22
CA GLY A 45 -6.10 17.01 17.51
C GLY A 45 -7.55 16.55 17.43
N GLU A 46 -8.17 16.59 16.24
CA GLU A 46 -9.47 15.95 16.00
C GLU A 46 -9.27 14.44 15.78
N LYS A 47 -10.06 13.61 16.46
CA LYS A 47 -9.91 12.14 16.45
C LYS A 47 -10.49 11.45 15.21
N GLY A 48 -10.49 12.13 14.07
CA GLY A 48 -10.99 11.56 12.82
C GLY A 48 -9.90 10.80 12.07
N SER A 49 -10.20 9.58 11.62
CA SER A 49 -9.37 8.84 10.67
C SER A 49 -10.22 8.10 9.64
N ASN A 50 -9.61 7.78 8.50
CA ASN A 50 -10.19 6.94 7.46
C ASN A 50 -9.25 5.77 7.16
N TYR A 51 -9.85 4.64 6.82
CA TYR A 51 -9.13 3.47 6.33
C TYR A 51 -9.11 3.45 4.80
N PHE A 52 -7.92 3.28 4.23
CA PHE A 52 -7.70 3.14 2.80
C PHE A 52 -7.12 1.76 2.53
N TYR A 53 -7.80 1.00 1.67
CA TYR A 53 -7.38 -0.33 1.25
C TYR A 53 -6.80 -0.22 -0.16
N VAL A 54 -5.48 -0.39 -0.26
CA VAL A 54 -4.72 -0.21 -1.50
C VAL A 54 -3.91 -1.46 -1.81
N LYS A 55 -3.56 -1.61 -3.09
CA LYS A 55 -2.62 -2.65 -3.53
C LYS A 55 -1.31 -2.01 -3.92
N VAL A 56 -0.19 -2.61 -3.55
CA VAL A 56 1.15 -2.21 -3.96
C VAL A 56 1.62 -3.18 -5.02
N ALA A 57 2.04 -2.67 -6.18
CA ALA A 57 2.48 -3.49 -7.30
C ALA A 57 3.58 -2.81 -8.10
N THR A 58 4.42 -3.61 -8.76
CA THR A 58 5.39 -3.14 -9.76
C THR A 58 4.71 -2.91 -11.12
N PRO A 59 5.31 -2.12 -12.02
CA PRO A 59 4.83 -2.00 -13.40
C PRO A 59 4.71 -3.35 -14.12
N GLU A 60 5.64 -4.27 -13.89
CA GLU A 60 5.69 -5.63 -14.44
C GLU A 60 4.47 -6.44 -14.02
N ALA A 61 4.16 -6.44 -12.72
CA ALA A 61 3.00 -7.15 -12.19
C ALA A 61 1.67 -6.61 -12.76
N LEU A 62 1.60 -5.30 -13.00
CA LEU A 62 0.45 -4.70 -13.65
C LEU A 62 0.32 -5.13 -15.11
N ARG A 63 1.42 -5.10 -15.89
CA ARG A 63 1.44 -5.54 -17.30
C ARG A 63 1.01 -7.00 -17.45
N LYS A 64 1.48 -7.90 -16.57
CA LYS A 64 1.08 -9.32 -16.57
C LYS A 64 -0.43 -9.52 -16.41
N ARG A 65 -1.11 -8.62 -15.68
CA ARG A 65 -2.56 -8.66 -15.43
C ARG A 65 -3.38 -7.81 -16.42
N SER A 66 -2.73 -7.05 -17.32
CA SER A 66 -3.32 -5.88 -17.98
C SER A 66 -4.22 -6.14 -19.19
N LYS A 67 -4.79 -7.33 -19.39
CA LYS A 67 -5.75 -7.48 -20.50
C LYS A 67 -6.99 -6.58 -20.31
N ASN A 68 -7.35 -6.19 -19.08
CA ASN A 68 -8.42 -5.23 -18.73
C ASN A 68 -8.16 -4.48 -17.39
N PHE A 69 -6.90 -4.18 -17.04
CA PHE A 69 -6.58 -3.65 -15.70
C PHE A 69 -6.60 -2.11 -15.67
N LEU A 70 -7.62 -1.52 -15.02
CA LEU A 70 -7.67 -0.10 -14.69
C LEU A 70 -7.12 0.14 -13.27
N ILE A 71 -6.07 0.97 -13.17
CA ILE A 71 -5.41 1.31 -11.90
C ILE A 71 -6.39 1.96 -10.92
N SER A 72 -7.24 2.86 -11.41
CA SER A 72 -8.27 3.56 -10.62
C SER A 72 -9.24 2.60 -9.95
N ASP A 73 -9.64 1.55 -10.66
CA ASP A 73 -10.66 0.60 -10.20
C ASP A 73 -10.07 -0.36 -9.16
N ASN A 74 -8.74 -0.48 -9.14
CA ASN A 74 -8.01 -1.40 -8.28
C ASN A 74 -7.26 -0.72 -7.13
N ARG A 75 -7.30 0.62 -7.04
CA ARG A 75 -6.67 1.43 -5.98
C ARG A 75 -5.21 1.01 -5.74
N VAL A 76 -4.39 1.10 -6.80
CA VAL A 76 -3.01 0.62 -6.79
C VAL A 76 -2.00 1.75 -6.56
N ILE A 77 -1.07 1.55 -5.64
CA ILE A 77 0.18 2.29 -5.53
C ILE A 77 1.22 1.54 -6.38
N VAL A 78 1.77 2.23 -7.38
CA VAL A 78 2.82 1.67 -8.24
C VAL A 78 4.18 1.99 -7.62
N ILE A 79 5.03 0.97 -7.48
CA ILE A 79 6.41 1.11 -6.98
C ILE A 79 7.41 0.75 -8.07
N ASP A 80 8.42 1.60 -8.25
CA ASP A 80 9.45 1.41 -9.28
C ASP A 80 10.51 0.38 -8.86
N TYR A 81 10.77 0.28 -7.56
CA TYR A 81 11.73 -0.65 -6.99
C TYR A 81 11.06 -1.49 -5.88
N PHE A 82 11.27 -2.80 -5.95
CA PHE A 82 10.84 -3.74 -4.93
C PHE A 82 11.96 -4.74 -4.65
N ASP A 83 12.28 -4.90 -3.37
CA ASP A 83 13.21 -5.91 -2.87
C ASP A 83 12.56 -6.64 -1.68
N TYR A 84 12.29 -7.93 -1.88
CA TYR A 84 11.66 -8.76 -0.87
C TYR A 84 12.53 -8.93 0.39
N TYR A 85 13.86 -8.98 0.23
CA TYR A 85 14.77 -9.20 1.35
C TYR A 85 14.86 -7.99 2.28
N LEU A 86 14.51 -6.79 1.81
CA LEU A 86 14.38 -5.60 2.66
C LEU A 86 13.12 -5.62 3.54
N LEU A 87 12.18 -6.53 3.29
CA LEU A 87 10.96 -6.71 4.09
C LEU A 87 11.08 -7.80 5.17
N ARG A 88 12.19 -8.56 5.19
CA ARG A 88 12.39 -9.73 6.04
C ARG A 88 13.30 -9.46 7.25
#